data_AF-A0A1F9BI32-F1
#
_entry.id   AF-A0A1F9BI32-F1
#
_cell.length_a   1.000
_cell.length_b   1.000
_cell.length_c   1.000
_cell.angle_alpha   90.00
_cell.angle_beta   90.00
_cell.angle_gamma   90.00
#
_symmetry.space_group_name_H-M   'P 1'
#
loop_
_entity.id
_entity.type
_entity.pdbx_description
1 polymer ?
#
loop_
_entity_poly.entity_id
_entity_poly.type
_entity_poly.pdbx_seq_one_letter_code
_entity_poly.pdbx_strand_id
1 'polypeptide(L)'
;MAEKTWSYKNYQIKEGLKPGSKHFQYFFMLLEKDKKKCNYCVWIDDETLTGLSPSKEFEKIVSSRREEWGKWVQGKIDGGDFRNLVLKVEKTGQKEINLSEMEQQLKPE
;
A
#
# COMPACT_ATOMS: atom_id res chain seq x y z
N MET A 1 -6.49 13.21 -6.41
CA MET A 1 -6.79 13.68 -5.04
C MET A 1 -7.00 12.42 -4.20
N ALA A 2 -6.26 12.07 -3.14
CA ALA A 2 -5.26 12.79 -2.35
C ALA A 2 -3.91 12.05 -2.35
N GLU A 3 -2.91 12.63 -3.02
CA GLU A 3 -1.51 12.21 -2.85
C GLU A 3 -0.99 12.90 -1.59
N LYS A 4 -0.67 12.12 -0.56
CA LYS A 4 -0.08 12.64 0.66
C LYS A 4 1.39 12.30 0.67
N THR A 5 2.22 13.23 1.13
CA THR A 5 3.65 13.01 1.26
C THR A 5 4.04 13.27 2.70
N TRP A 6 4.81 12.36 3.27
CA TRP A 6 5.39 12.51 4.60
C TRP A 6 6.83 12.03 4.57
N SER A 7 7.63 12.53 5.50
CA SER A 7 9.04 12.17 5.61
C SER A 7 9.26 11.35 6.86
N TYR A 8 10.14 10.36 6.77
CA TYR A 8 10.54 9.54 7.90
C TYR A 8 12.02 9.21 7.80
N LYS A 9 12.77 9.61 8.82
CA LYS A 9 14.24 9.59 8.81
C LYS A 9 14.79 10.34 7.57
N ASN A 10 15.56 9.65 6.74
CA ASN A 10 16.15 10.18 5.51
C ASN A 10 15.33 9.84 4.24
N TYR A 11 14.11 9.32 4.42
CA TYR A 11 13.24 8.88 3.35
C TYR A 11 12.01 9.76 3.23
N GLN A 12 11.58 10.00 2.00
CA GLN A 12 10.33 10.66 1.67
C GLN A 12 9.36 9.62 1.15
N ILE A 13 8.18 9.56 1.75
CA ILE A 13 7.16 8.57 1.47
C ILE A 13 5.99 9.30 0.81
N LYS A 14 5.72 8.96 -0.46
CA LYS A 14 4.55 9.43 -1.20
C LYS A 14 3.50 8.34 -1.18
N GLU A 15 2.37 8.61 -0.57
CA GLU A 15 1.25 7.68 -0.51
C GLU A 15 0.09 8.15 -1.38
N GLY A 16 -0.63 7.21 -1.97
CA GLY A 16 -1.75 7.52 -2.83
C GLY A 16 -2.65 6.31 -3.07
N LEU A 17 -3.91 6.62 -3.33
CA LEU A 17 -4.88 5.63 -3.79
C LEU A 17 -4.85 5.60 -5.31
N LYS A 18 -4.80 4.41 -5.91
CA LYS A 18 -4.86 4.28 -7.37
C LYS A 18 -6.31 4.47 -7.84
N PRO A 19 -6.63 5.54 -8.60
CA PRO A 19 -7.98 5.76 -9.11
C PRO A 19 -8.28 4.77 -10.24
N GLY A 20 -9.51 4.25 -10.28
CA GLY A 20 -10.01 3.40 -11.38
C GLY A 20 -9.66 1.92 -11.31
N SER A 21 -8.98 1.46 -10.26
CA SER A 21 -8.78 0.02 -10.04
C SER A 21 -10.07 -0.65 -9.57
N LYS A 22 -10.40 -1.84 -10.12
CA LYS A 22 -11.53 -2.67 -9.64
C LYS A 22 -11.36 -3.07 -8.16
N HIS A 23 -10.11 -3.20 -7.72
CA HIS A 23 -9.74 -3.53 -6.36
C HIS A 23 -9.16 -2.32 -5.64
N PHE A 24 -9.30 -2.30 -4.32
CA PHE A 24 -8.66 -1.28 -3.50
C PHE A 24 -7.13 -1.47 -3.57
N GLN A 25 -6.45 -0.46 -4.08
CA GLN A 25 -5.00 -0.42 -4.21
C GLN A 25 -4.48 0.90 -3.68
N TYR A 26 -3.76 0.82 -2.57
CA TYR A 26 -3.05 1.94 -1.98
C TYR A 26 -1.56 1.74 -2.16
N PHE A 27 -0.82 2.76 -2.56
CA PHE A 27 0.62 2.66 -2.77
C PHE A 27 1.36 3.63 -1.86
N PHE A 28 2.57 3.24 -1.48
CA PHE A 28 3.56 4.02 -0.76
C PHE A 28 4.86 3.93 -1.56
N MET A 29 5.27 5.04 -2.14
CA MET A 29 6.54 5.17 -2.84
C MET A 29 7.56 5.74 -1.88
N LEU A 30 8.65 5.01 -1.67
CA LEU A 30 9.80 5.49 -0.92
C LEU A 30 10.79 6.17 -1.86
N LEU A 31 11.20 7.37 -1.49
CA LEU A 31 12.26 8.13 -2.14
C LEU A 31 13.37 8.39 -1.13
N GLU A 32 14.60 8.19 -1.56
CA GLU A 32 15.81 8.57 -0.84
C GLU A 32 16.57 9.57 -1.71
N LYS A 33 16.81 10.79 -1.20
CA LYS A 33 17.49 11.86 -1.96
C LYS A 33 16.87 12.08 -3.35
N ASP A 34 15.54 12.23 -3.42
CA ASP A 34 14.76 12.38 -4.66
C ASP A 34 14.80 11.18 -5.63
N LYS A 35 15.43 10.07 -5.27
CA LYS A 35 15.44 8.84 -6.08
C LYS A 35 14.49 7.81 -5.50
N LYS A 36 13.61 7.26 -6.33
CA LYS A 36 12.75 6.13 -5.96
C LYS A 36 13.62 4.96 -5.50
N LYS A 37 13.44 4.54 -4.24
CA LYS A 37 14.16 3.42 -3.63
C LYS A 37 13.36 2.13 -3.74
N CYS A 38 12.11 2.15 -3.28
CA CYS A 38 11.20 1.02 -3.33
C CYS A 38 9.75 1.48 -3.33
N ASN A 39 8.83 0.54 -3.53
CA ASN A 39 7.40 0.79 -3.41
C ASN A 39 6.71 -0.29 -2.60
N TYR A 40 5.94 0.14 -1.61
CA TYR A 40 5.03 -0.72 -0.88
C TYR A 40 3.61 -0.51 -1.36
N CYS A 41 2.83 -1.57 -1.44
CA CYS A 41 1.42 -1.51 -1.83
C CYS A 41 0.58 -2.15 -0.73
N VAL A 42 -0.65 -1.68 -0.58
CA VAL A 42 -1.68 -2.30 0.25
C VAL A 42 -2.84 -2.65 -0.65
N TRP A 43 -3.22 -3.92 -0.61
CA TRP A 43 -4.29 -4.47 -1.41
C TRP A 43 -5.37 -4.99 -0.49
N ILE A 44 -6.61 -4.62 -0.74
CA ILE A 44 -7.75 -5.18 -0.03
C ILE A 44 -8.62 -5.90 -1.06
N ASP A 45 -8.88 -7.18 -0.79
CA ASP A 45 -9.75 -8.00 -1.64
C ASP A 45 -11.19 -7.45 -1.67
N ASP A 46 -11.94 -7.66 -2.76
CA ASP A 46 -13.30 -7.11 -2.90
C ASP A 46 -14.28 -7.66 -1.84
N GLU A 47 -14.11 -8.92 -1.40
CA GLU A 47 -14.92 -9.50 -0.31
C GLU A 47 -14.65 -8.78 1.01
N THR A 48 -13.38 -8.51 1.30
CA THR A 48 -12.94 -7.81 2.53
C THR A 48 -13.33 -6.35 2.47
N LEU A 49 -13.19 -5.73 1.30
CA LEU A 49 -13.58 -4.37 1.01
C LEU A 49 -15.09 -4.18 1.21
N THR A 50 -15.91 -5.10 0.69
CA THR A 50 -17.38 -5.05 0.84
C THR A 50 -17.79 -5.15 2.30
N GLY A 51 -17.06 -5.94 3.10
CA GLY A 51 -17.26 -6.00 4.56
C GLY A 51 -16.82 -4.75 5.31
N LEU A 52 -15.81 -4.03 4.83
CA LEU A 52 -15.28 -2.80 5.47
C LEU A 52 -16.06 -1.55 5.07
N SER A 53 -16.44 -1.44 3.80
CA SER A 53 -17.21 -0.34 3.25
C SER A 53 -18.04 -0.85 2.07
N PRO A 54 -19.32 -1.18 2.28
CA PRO A 54 -20.20 -1.63 1.19
C PRO A 54 -20.36 -0.56 0.10
N SER A 55 -20.20 0.72 0.46
CA SER A 55 -20.22 1.86 -0.46
C SER A 55 -18.89 2.09 -1.20
N LYS A 56 -17.88 1.23 -1.01
CA LYS A 56 -16.53 1.36 -1.58
C LYS A 56 -15.91 2.75 -1.30
N GLU A 57 -16.12 3.28 -0.10
CA GLU A 57 -15.53 4.55 0.32
C GLU A 57 -14.04 4.37 0.64
N PHE A 58 -13.23 4.31 -0.42
CA PHE A 58 -11.80 4.06 -0.33
C PHE A 58 -11.09 5.09 0.55
N GLU A 59 -11.47 6.36 0.46
CA GLU A 59 -10.87 7.43 1.27
C GLU A 59 -11.11 7.26 2.77
N LYS A 60 -12.27 6.70 3.15
CA LYS A 60 -12.61 6.41 4.55
C LYS A 60 -11.77 5.25 5.08
N ILE A 61 -11.58 4.22 4.26
CA ILE A 61 -10.71 3.08 4.60
C ILE A 61 -9.27 3.54 4.75
N VAL A 62 -8.76 4.33 3.79
CA VAL A 62 -7.43 4.94 3.88
C VAL A 62 -7.33 5.74 5.17
N SER A 63 -8.26 6.65 5.43
CA SER A 63 -8.19 7.51 6.62
C SER A 63 -8.19 6.73 7.93
N SER A 64 -8.94 5.62 8.00
CA SER A 64 -8.99 4.76 9.19
C SER A 64 -7.78 3.84 9.36
N ARG A 65 -7.11 3.44 8.28
CA ARG A 65 -6.01 2.46 8.32
C ARG A 65 -4.64 3.04 7.99
N ARG A 66 -4.58 4.30 7.54
CA ARG A 66 -3.35 4.99 7.16
C ARG A 66 -2.33 5.02 8.28
N GLU A 67 -2.76 5.17 9.53
CA GLU A 67 -1.82 5.13 10.66
C GLU A 67 -1.20 3.74 10.82
N GLU A 68 -2.00 2.68 10.73
CA GLU A 68 -1.53 1.29 10.78
C GLU A 68 -0.54 1.00 9.63
N TRP A 69 -0.90 1.37 8.40
CA TRP A 69 -0.04 1.18 7.23
C TRP A 69 1.21 2.05 7.28
N GLY A 70 1.12 3.27 7.83
CA GLY A 70 2.25 4.14 8.07
C GLY A 70 3.25 3.52 9.04
N LYS A 71 2.78 2.95 10.16
CA LYS A 71 3.61 2.21 11.12
C LYS A 71 4.24 0.97 10.48
N TRP A 72 3.50 0.26 9.62
CA TRP A 72 4.05 -0.86 8.86
C TRP A 72 5.20 -0.42 7.94
N VAL A 73 5.02 0.66 7.16
CA VAL A 73 6.08 1.23 6.30
C VAL A 73 7.29 1.66 7.13
N GLN A 74 7.07 2.33 8.27
CA GLN A 74 8.15 2.69 9.20
C GLN A 74 8.92 1.44 9.66
N GLY A 75 8.21 0.39 10.10
CA GLY A 75 8.83 -0.88 10.49
C GLY A 75 9.66 -1.53 9.39
N LYS A 76 9.26 -1.42 8.12
CA LYS A 76 10.08 -1.88 6.98
C LYS A 76 11.34 -1.06 6.79
N ILE A 77 11.24 0.26 6.93
CA ILE A 77 12.39 1.16 6.89
C ILE A 77 13.35 0.85 8.05
N ASP A 78 12.83 0.67 9.26
CA ASP A 78 13.61 0.30 10.45
C ASP A 78 14.32 -1.04 10.28
N GLY A 79 13.64 -2.03 9.68
CA GLY A 79 14.21 -3.34 9.37
C GLY A 79 15.12 -3.36 8.13
N GLY A 80 15.22 -2.26 7.38
CA GLY A 80 16.00 -2.18 6.14
C GLY A 80 15.44 -3.02 4.98
N ASP A 81 14.16 -3.39 5.02
CA ASP A 81 13.52 -4.20 3.98
C ASP A 81 12.97 -3.32 2.85
N PHE A 82 13.83 -2.95 1.91
CA PHE A 82 13.48 -2.11 0.76
C PHE A 82 12.99 -2.91 -0.45
N ARG A 83 12.46 -4.11 -0.25
CA ARG A 83 11.83 -4.86 -1.34
C ARG A 83 10.50 -4.21 -1.73
N ASN A 84 10.08 -4.44 -2.97
CA ASN A 84 8.73 -4.06 -3.37
C ASN A 84 7.75 -5.04 -2.71
N LEU A 85 7.04 -4.60 -1.67
CA LEU A 85 6.13 -5.45 -0.90
C LEU A 85 4.68 -5.05 -1.12
N VAL A 86 3.80 -6.04 -1.03
CA VAL A 86 2.36 -5.89 -1.03
C VAL A 86 1.81 -6.43 0.29
N LEU A 87 1.20 -5.57 1.08
CA LEU A 87 0.38 -5.95 2.22
C LEU A 87 -1.03 -6.29 1.72
N LYS A 88 -1.29 -7.58 1.54
CA LYS A 88 -2.62 -8.08 1.18
C LYS A 88 -3.46 -8.22 2.45
N VAL A 89 -4.54 -7.45 2.53
CA VAL A 89 -5.54 -7.52 3.58
C VAL A 89 -6.69 -8.39 3.10
N GLU A 90 -6.87 -9.53 3.76
CA GLU A 90 -7.88 -10.53 3.50
C GLU A 90 -8.80 -10.66 4.72
N LYS A 91 -9.95 -11.32 4.57
CA LYS A 91 -10.90 -11.57 5.67
C LYS A 91 -10.26 -12.33 6.85
N THR A 92 -9.26 -13.14 6.56
CA THR A 92 -8.53 -13.96 7.54
C THR A 92 -7.33 -13.26 8.18
N GLY A 93 -6.95 -12.06 7.73
CA GLY A 93 -5.84 -11.30 8.29
C GLY A 93 -5.05 -10.50 7.26
N GLN A 94 -3.78 -10.25 7.56
CA GLN A 94 -2.86 -9.51 6.69
C GLN A 94 -1.70 -10.42 6.28
N LYS A 95 -1.31 -10.39 5.01
CA LYS A 95 -0.17 -11.12 4.46
C LYS A 95 0.75 -10.21 3.69
N GLU A 96 2.04 -10.45 3.80
CA GLU A 96 3.07 -9.73 3.07
C GLU A 96 3.54 -10.56 1.89
N ILE A 97 3.51 -10.00 0.70
CA ILE A 97 3.85 -10.69 -0.55
C ILE A 97 4.84 -9.82 -1.30
N ASN A 98 5.83 -10.40 -1.98
CA ASN A 98 6.67 -9.61 -2.87
C ASN A 98 5.87 -9.16 -4.09
N LEU A 99 5.97 -7.89 -4.47
CA LEU A 99 5.31 -7.35 -5.66
C LEU A 99 5.70 -8.12 -6.92
N SER A 100 6.97 -8.55 -7.03
CA SER A 100 7.45 -9.35 -8.16
C SER A 100 6.77 -10.72 -8.26
N GLU A 101 6.26 -11.27 -7.15
CA GLU A 101 5.45 -12.49 -7.15
C GLU A 101 4.00 -12.21 -7.55
N MET A 102 3.49 -10.99 -7.30
CA MET A 102 2.19 -10.54 -7.80
C MET A 102 2.21 -10.12 -9.27
N GLU A 103 3.29 -9.52 -9.78
CA GLU A 103 3.42 -9.15 -11.20
C GLU A 103 3.34 -10.37 -12.12
N GLN A 104 3.74 -11.55 -11.65
CA GLN A 104 3.54 -12.81 -12.37
C GLN A 104 2.05 -13.18 -12.54
N GLN A 105 1.17 -12.69 -11.65
CA GLN A 105 -0.28 -12.88 -11.75
C GLN A 105 -1.00 -11.75 -12.51
N LEU A 106 -0.27 -10.69 -12.89
CA LEU A 106 -0.81 -9.49 -13.56
C LEU A 106 -0.18 -9.26 -14.93
N LYS A 107 0.28 -10.32 -15.61
CA LYS A 107 0.57 -10.17 -17.04
C LYS A 107 -0.73 -9.78 -17.75
N PRO A 108 -0.78 -8.63 -18.43
CA PRO A 108 -1.81 -8.42 -19.44
C PRO A 108 -1.55 -9.44 -20.56
N GLU A 109 -2.56 -10.23 -20.91
CA GLU A 109 -2.69 -10.70 -22.30
C GLU A 109 -2.93 -9.50 -23.22
#